data_AF-A0A2M7W4P1-F1
#
_entry.id   AF-A0A2M7W4P1-F1
#
_cell.length_a   1.000
_cell.length_b   1.000
_cell.length_c   1.000
_cell.angle_alpha   90.00
_cell.angle_beta   90.00
_cell.angle_gamma   90.00
#
_symmetry.space_group_name_H-M   'P 1'
#
loop_
_entity.id
_entity.type
_entity.pdbx_description
1 polymer ?
#
loop_
_entity_poly.entity_id
_entity_poly.type
_entity_poly.pdbx_seq_one_letter_code
_entity_poly.pdbx_strand_id
1 'polypeptide(L)'
;MLNYEYLKYFDRLSSFLVNKYVCVSKTLQKRLIDNWHIPAKKVVAIPNGVNINIFNQIKLNKTKMLAELKIPKGNLIFTYTANLRDQKGHIELVKALNLVNKKLKKWTLLLIGTDQGEKNKIVN
;
A
#
# COMPACT_ATOMS: atom_id res chain seq x y z
N MET A 1 -12.94 -0.66 10.61
CA MET A 1 -13.40 -0.19 9.28
C MET A 1 -14.63 0.65 9.55
N LEU A 2 -14.56 1.98 9.46
CA LEU A 2 -15.76 2.81 9.66
C LEU A 2 -16.75 2.48 8.54
N ASN A 3 -17.98 2.14 8.92
CA ASN A 3 -19.00 1.60 8.02
C ASN A 3 -19.63 2.74 7.22
N TYR A 4 -18.89 3.29 6.25
CA TYR A 4 -19.29 4.42 5.40
C TYR A 4 -20.35 4.07 4.35
N GLU A 5 -21.06 2.94 4.48
CA GLU A 5 -22.13 2.54 3.55
C GLU A 5 -23.24 3.59 3.44
N TYR A 6 -23.48 4.38 4.49
CA TYR A 6 -24.44 5.48 4.44
C TYR A 6 -23.95 6.65 3.56
N LEU A 7 -22.63 6.90 3.47
CA LEU A 7 -22.08 7.94 2.60
C LEU A 7 -22.35 7.66 1.13
N LYS A 8 -22.42 6.39 0.72
CA LYS A 8 -22.80 6.02 -0.65
C LYS A 8 -24.18 6.58 -1.02
N TYR A 9 -25.16 6.48 -0.11
CA TYR A 9 -26.50 7.00 -0.37
C TYR A 9 -26.49 8.53 -0.39
N PHE A 10 -25.74 9.15 0.51
CA PHE A 10 -25.56 10.61 0.52
C PHE A 10 -24.89 11.12 -0.77
N ASP A 11 -23.82 10.47 -1.23
CA ASP A 11 -23.11 10.81 -2.46
C ASP A 11 -24.00 10.60 -3.68
N ARG A 12 -24.80 9.54 -3.71
CA ARG A 12 -25.77 9.31 -4.79
C ARG A 12 -26.84 10.41 -4.81
N LEU A 13 -27.42 10.75 -3.67
CA LEU A 13 -28.44 11.79 -3.56
C LEU A 13 -27.88 13.16 -3.90
N SER A 14 -26.68 13.51 -3.42
CA SER A 14 -26.03 14.80 -3.71
C SER A 14 -25.35 14.85 -5.08
N SER A 15 -25.36 13.76 -5.86
CA SER A 15 -24.64 13.70 -7.14
C SER A 15 -25.10 14.70 -8.18
N PHE A 16 -26.30 15.27 -8.06
CA PHE A 16 -26.76 16.37 -8.91
C PHE A 16 -26.00 17.68 -8.64
N LEU A 17 -25.54 17.91 -7.41
CA LEU A 17 -24.76 19.08 -6.99
C LEU A 17 -23.28 19.00 -7.40
N VAL A 18 -22.76 17.79 -7.62
CA VAL A 18 -21.34 17.58 -7.97
C VAL A 18 -21.15 17.60 -9.48
N ASN A 19 -20.22 18.42 -9.98
CA ASN A 19 -19.87 18.46 -11.40
C ASN A 19 -18.99 17.27 -11.81
N LYS A 20 -17.97 16.97 -11.00
CA LYS A 20 -17.00 15.90 -11.24
C LYS A 20 -16.54 15.24 -9.94
N TYR A 21 -16.44 13.92 -9.96
CA TYR A 21 -15.81 13.09 -8.95
C TYR A 21 -14.42 12.68 -9.46
N VAL A 22 -13.38 13.11 -8.76
CA VAL A 22 -11.99 12.73 -9.07
C VAL A 22 -11.56 11.61 -8.13
N CYS A 23 -11.03 10.54 -8.69
CA CYS A 23 -10.54 9.40 -7.94
C CYS A 23 -9.15 8.95 -8.41
N VAL A 24 -8.40 8.29 -7.55
CA VAL A 24 -6.97 8.01 -7.79
C VAL A 24 -6.71 6.77 -8.66
N SER A 25 -7.74 6.02 -9.06
CA SER A 25 -7.56 4.80 -9.84
C SER A 25 -8.81 4.39 -10.62
N LYS A 26 -8.61 3.63 -11.71
CA LYS A 26 -9.70 3.03 -12.49
C LYS A 26 -10.54 2.04 -11.67
N THR A 27 -9.93 1.34 -10.71
CA THR A 27 -10.65 0.44 -9.80
C THR A 27 -11.64 1.21 -8.93
N LEU A 28 -11.23 2.36 -8.40
CA LEU A 28 -12.11 3.20 -7.61
C LEU A 28 -13.19 3.85 -8.49
N GLN A 29 -12.84 4.30 -9.70
CA GLN A 29 -13.81 4.80 -10.68
C GLN A 29 -14.90 3.75 -10.96
N LYS A 30 -14.51 2.52 -11.25
CA LYS A 30 -15.44 1.40 -11.46
C LYS A 30 -16.33 1.19 -10.23
N ARG A 31 -15.76 1.23 -9.03
CA ARG A 31 -16.53 1.12 -7.78
C ARG A 31 -17.56 2.23 -7.62
N LEU A 32 -17.21 3.48 -7.96
CA LEU A 32 -18.14 4.62 -7.88
C LEU A 32 -19.30 4.50 -8.88
N ILE A 33 -19.03 3.97 -10.07
CA ILE A 33 -20.05 3.78 -11.11
C ILE A 33 -20.93 2.57 -10.78
N ASP A 34 -20.32 1.40 -10.61
CA ASP A 34 -21.02 0.13 -10.52
C ASP A 34 -21.67 -0.06 -9.15
N ASN A 35 -20.96 0.27 -8.06
CA ASN A 35 -21.45 0.00 -6.72
C ASN A 35 -22.21 1.22 -6.16
N TRP A 36 -21.76 2.44 -6.45
CA TRP A 36 -22.34 3.68 -5.87
C TRP A 36 -23.31 4.39 -6.82
N HIS A 37 -23.44 3.91 -8.06
CA HIS A 37 -24.39 4.42 -9.07
C HIS A 37 -24.20 5.91 -9.39
N ILE A 38 -22.96 6.41 -9.28
CA ILE A 38 -22.63 7.76 -9.72
C ILE A 38 -22.57 7.78 -11.25
N PRO A 39 -23.21 8.76 -11.94
CA PRO A 39 -23.19 8.81 -13.40
C PRO A 39 -21.77 8.80 -13.96
N ALA A 40 -21.47 7.84 -14.84
CA ALA A 40 -20.11 7.62 -15.38
C ALA A 40 -19.50 8.89 -16.00
N LYS A 41 -20.32 9.71 -16.68
CA LYS A 41 -19.91 11.01 -17.25
C LYS A 41 -19.36 12.01 -16.22
N LYS A 42 -19.65 11.82 -14.93
CA LYS A 42 -19.19 12.65 -13.82
C LYS A 42 -17.95 12.08 -13.12
N VAL A 43 -17.54 10.85 -13.36
CA VAL A 43 -16.41 10.22 -12.65
C VAL A 43 -15.16 10.19 -13.52
N VAL A 44 -14.06 10.75 -13.02
CA VAL A 44 -12.76 10.78 -13.69
C VAL A 44 -11.70 10.17 -12.79
N ALA A 45 -10.88 9.28 -13.34
CA ALA A 45 -9.71 8.76 -12.65
C ALA A 45 -8.47 9.61 -13.00
N ILE A 46 -7.85 10.21 -11.98
CA ILE A 46 -6.58 10.92 -12.08
C ILE A 46 -5.61 10.25 -11.11
N PRO A 47 -4.69 9.41 -11.58
CA PRO A 47 -3.71 8.74 -10.73
C PRO A 47 -2.82 9.74 -10.01
N ASN A 48 -2.49 9.45 -8.74
CA ASN A 48 -1.48 10.23 -8.03
C ASN A 48 -0.11 10.01 -8.68
N GLY A 49 0.63 11.10 -8.85
CA GLY A 49 2.02 11.07 -9.31
C GLY A 49 3.01 10.77 -8.17
N VAL A 50 4.25 10.50 -8.56
CA VAL A 50 5.41 10.41 -7.66
C VAL A 50 6.51 11.32 -8.20
N ASN A 51 7.22 12.01 -7.31
CA ASN A 51 8.35 12.84 -7.73
C ASN A 51 9.57 11.96 -8.05
N ILE A 52 9.75 11.63 -9.33
CA ILE A 52 10.84 10.76 -9.81
C ILE A 52 12.24 11.32 -9.53
N ASN A 53 12.38 12.65 -9.40
CA ASN A 53 13.69 13.25 -9.14
C ASN A 53 14.19 12.87 -7.75
N ILE A 54 13.29 12.78 -6.76
CA ILE A 54 13.64 12.33 -5.42
C ILE A 54 14.19 10.90 -5.45
N PHE A 55 13.61 10.00 -6.25
CA PHE A 55 14.01 8.60 -6.28
C PHE A 55 15.21 8.33 -7.19
N ASN A 56 15.36 9.08 -8.28
CA ASN A 56 16.46 8.90 -9.24
C ASN A 56 17.78 9.52 -8.76
N GLN A 57 17.72 10.53 -7.88
CA GLN A 57 18.93 11.23 -7.39
C GLN A 57 19.57 10.55 -6.17
N ILE A 58 19.01 9.46 -5.66
CA ILE A 58 19.54 8.74 -4.50
C ILE A 58 20.86 8.05 -4.89
N LYS A 59 21.98 8.69 -4.58
CA LYS A 59 23.31 8.07 -4.60
C LYS A 59 23.56 7.43 -3.24
N LEU A 60 23.41 6.12 -3.16
CA LEU A 60 23.53 5.39 -1.90
C LEU A 60 24.69 4.41 -1.93
N ASN A 61 25.55 4.47 -0.91
CA ASN A 61 26.54 3.42 -0.67
C ASN A 61 25.82 2.22 -0.03
N LYS A 62 25.42 1.25 -0.87
CA LYS A 62 24.71 0.04 -0.46
C LYS A 62 25.43 -0.69 0.68
N THR A 63 26.75 -0.83 0.61
CA THR A 63 27.53 -1.54 1.63
C THR A 63 27.44 -0.85 2.98
N LYS A 64 27.56 0.48 3.01
CA LYS A 64 27.44 1.29 4.23
C LYS A 64 26.03 1.18 4.83
N MET A 65 24.99 1.36 4.01
CA MET A 65 23.59 1.27 4.47
C MET A 65 23.25 -0.12 5.01
N LEU A 66 23.67 -1.20 4.35
CA LEU A 66 23.43 -2.55 4.85
C LEU A 66 24.13 -2.80 6.20
N ALA A 67 25.34 -2.25 6.37
CA ALA A 67 26.05 -2.33 7.65
C ALA A 67 25.33 -1.54 8.76
N GLU A 68 24.86 -0.32 8.47
CA GLU A 68 24.10 0.51 9.41
C GLU A 68 22.78 -0.16 9.85
N LEU A 69 22.10 -0.82 8.91
CA LEU A 69 20.88 -1.58 9.17
C LEU A 69 21.14 -2.99 9.73
N LYS A 70 22.40 -3.35 9.97
CA LYS A 70 22.83 -4.68 10.45
C LYS A 70 22.32 -5.84 9.57
N ILE A 71 22.19 -5.60 8.26
CA ILE A 71 21.75 -6.61 7.30
C ILE A 71 22.98 -7.40 6.81
N PRO A 72 22.99 -8.73 6.92
CA PRO A 72 24.11 -9.55 6.49
C PRO A 72 24.39 -9.40 4.99
N LYS A 73 25.68 -9.32 4.64
CA LYS A 73 26.11 -9.28 3.24
C LYS A 73 25.71 -10.58 2.53
N GLY A 74 25.24 -10.44 1.29
CA GLY A 74 24.87 -11.57 0.43
C GLY A 74 23.47 -12.13 0.70
N ASN A 75 22.72 -11.62 1.69
CA ASN A 75 21.32 -11.99 1.86
C ASN A 75 20.47 -11.44 0.71
N LEU A 76 19.48 -12.22 0.26
CA LEU A 76 18.36 -11.71 -0.51
C LEU A 76 17.50 -10.81 0.40
N ILE A 77 17.23 -9.59 -0.02
CA ILE A 77 16.50 -8.62 0.80
C ILE A 77 15.10 -8.44 0.23
N PHE A 78 14.08 -8.80 1.02
CA PHE A 78 12.70 -8.44 0.77
C PHE A 78 12.41 -7.15 1.52
N THR A 79 12.02 -6.09 0.82
CA THR A 79 11.63 -4.82 1.44
C THR A 79 10.14 -4.63 1.28
N TYR A 80 9.46 -4.29 2.38
CA TYR A 80 8.03 -3.99 2.39
C TYR A 80 7.80 -2.67 3.10
N THR A 81 7.38 -1.65 2.34
CA THR A 81 7.20 -0.29 2.84
C THR A 81 5.72 0.05 2.97
N ALA A 82 5.18 -0.07 4.17
CA ALA A 82 3.83 0.36 4.52
C ALA A 82 3.70 0.50 6.05
N ASN A 83 2.78 1.36 6.50
CA ASN A 83 2.42 1.41 7.93
C ASN A 83 1.90 0.04 8.40
N LEU A 84 2.33 -0.41 9.57
CA LEU A 84 1.99 -1.71 10.15
C LEU A 84 0.50 -1.71 10.53
N ARG A 85 -0.32 -2.18 9.60
CA ARG A 85 -1.78 -2.27 9.70
C ARG A 85 -2.24 -3.55 9.03
N ASP A 86 -3.30 -4.16 9.56
CA ASP A 86 -3.87 -5.41 9.04
C ASP A 86 -4.19 -5.34 7.54
N GLN A 87 -4.78 -4.24 7.08
CA GLN A 87 -5.14 -4.03 5.67
C GLN A 87 -3.94 -3.96 4.70
N LYS A 88 -2.71 -3.89 5.23
CA LYS A 88 -1.49 -3.88 4.44
C LYS A 88 -0.90 -5.29 4.27
N GLY A 89 -1.46 -6.32 4.88
CA GLY A 89 -1.12 -7.70 4.53
C GLY A 89 0.28 -8.16 5.00
N HIS A 90 0.78 -7.58 6.11
CA HIS A 90 2.10 -7.93 6.66
C HIS A 90 2.16 -9.39 7.12
N ILE A 91 1.07 -9.88 7.73
CA ILE A 91 0.96 -11.25 8.24
C ILE A 91 0.99 -12.25 7.07
N GLU A 92 0.28 -11.94 5.99
CA GLU A 92 0.21 -12.73 4.76
C GLU A 92 1.59 -12.82 4.10
N LEU A 93 2.35 -11.72 4.09
CA LEU A 93 3.72 -11.71 3.59
C LEU A 93 4.63 -12.63 4.41
N VAL A 94 4.59 -12.54 5.75
CA VAL A 94 5.39 -13.41 6.63
C VAL A 94 5.01 -14.88 6.42
N LYS A 95 3.71 -15.20 6.35
CA LYS A 95 3.22 -16.55 6.05
C LYS A 95 3.72 -17.06 4.70
N ALA A 96 3.63 -16.24 3.65
CA ALA A 96 4.10 -16.60 2.31
C ALA A 96 5.61 -16.88 2.29
N LEU A 97 6.42 -16.05 2.97
CA LEU A 97 7.85 -16.26 3.09
C LEU A 97 8.20 -17.52 3.88
N ASN A 98 7.42 -17.85 4.92
CA ASN A 98 7.62 -19.09 5.67
C ASN A 98 7.43 -20.34 4.78
N LEU A 99 6.46 -20.32 3.86
CA LEU A 99 6.22 -21.43 2.91
C LEU A 99 7.41 -21.69 1.98
N VAL A 100 8.16 -20.64 1.61
CA VAL A 100 9.32 -20.75 0.73
C VAL A 100 10.65 -20.70 1.48
N ASN A 101 10.64 -20.54 2.80
CA ASN A 101 11.84 -20.36 3.62
C ASN A 101 12.88 -21.46 3.38
N LYS A 102 12.43 -22.73 3.32
CA LYS A 102 13.31 -23.88 3.05
C LYS A 102 13.97 -23.86 1.65
N LYS A 103 13.40 -23.13 0.70
CA LYS A 103 13.92 -22.98 -0.67
C LYS A 103 14.83 -21.76 -0.81
N LEU A 104 14.74 -20.80 0.11
CA LEU A 104 15.55 -19.60 0.13
C LEU A 104 16.81 -19.84 0.94
N LYS A 105 18.00 -19.65 0.36
CA LYS A 105 19.27 -19.88 1.07
C LYS A 105 19.43 -18.98 2.30
N LYS A 106 19.57 -17.68 2.06
CA LYS A 106 19.79 -16.65 3.07
C LYS A 106 19.03 -15.41 2.66
N TRP A 107 18.15 -14.92 3.52
CA TRP A 107 17.31 -13.77 3.22
C TRP A 107 17.04 -12.94 4.47
N THR A 108 16.63 -11.70 4.24
CA THR A 108 16.22 -10.75 5.26
C THR A 108 14.94 -10.06 4.78
N LEU A 109 13.92 -10.01 5.64
CA LEU A 109 12.74 -9.19 5.41
C LEU A 109 12.88 -7.88 6.19
N LEU A 110 12.79 -6.76 5.49
CA LEU A 110 12.80 -5.41 6.02
C LEU A 110 11.39 -4.83 5.91
N LEU A 111 10.71 -4.73 7.05
CA LEU A 111 9.41 -4.06 7.17
C LEU A 111 9.63 -2.60 7.57
N ILE A 112 9.19 -1.66 6.73
CA ILE A 112 9.40 -0.23 6.91
C ILE A 112 8.05 0.48 7.01
N GLY A 113 7.79 1.11 8.14
CA GLY A 113 6.62 1.94 8.33
C GLY A 113 6.35 2.20 9.81
N THR A 114 5.42 3.12 10.07
CA THR A 114 5.04 3.44 11.43
C THR A 114 4.14 2.34 11.99
N ASP A 115 4.42 1.92 13.23
CA ASP A 115 3.52 1.04 13.97
C ASP A 115 2.23 1.77 14.33
N GLN A 116 1.10 1.11 14.08
CA GLN A 116 -0.23 1.62 14.41
C GLN A 116 -0.90 0.73 15.48
N GLY A 117 -0.11 -0.02 16.25
CA GLY A 117 -0.56 -0.93 17.30
C GLY A 117 -0.61 -2.41 16.89
N GLU A 118 -0.02 -2.76 15.75
CA GLU A 118 -0.17 -4.08 15.12
C GLU A 118 1.14 -4.87 15.00
N LYS A 119 2.27 -4.27 15.39
CA LYS A 119 3.59 -4.91 15.33
C LYS A 119 3.63 -6.29 16.00
N ASN A 120 3.00 -6.44 17.16
CA ASN A 120 3.02 -7.70 17.92
C ASN A 120 2.34 -8.85 17.18
N LYS A 121 1.37 -8.58 16.29
CA LYS A 121 0.73 -9.62 15.47
C LYS A 121 1.60 -10.10 14.31
N ILE A 122 2.65 -9.35 13.97
CA ILE A 122 3.52 -9.62 12.82
C ILE A 122 4.78 -10.36 13.25
N VAL A 123 5.28 -10.10 14.46
CA VAL A 123 6.53 -10.67 14.98
C VAL A 123 6.33 -11.98 15.72
N ASN A 124 5.12 -12.23 16.25
CA ASN A 124 4.74 -13.48 16.93
C ASN A 124 4.07 -14.46 15.95
#